data_AF-A0A497NXX7-F1
#
_entry.id   AF-A0A497NXX7-F1
#
_cell.length_a   1.000
_cell.length_b   1.000
_cell.length_c   1.000
_cell.angle_alpha   90.00
_cell.angle_beta   90.00
_cell.angle_gamma   90.00
#
_symmetry.space_group_name_H-M   'P 1'
#
loop_
_entity.id
_entity.type
_entity.pdbx_description
1 polymer ?
#
loop_
_entity_poly.entity_id
_entity_poly.type
_entity_poly.pdbx_seq_one_letter_code
_entity_poly.pdbx_strand_id
1 'polypeptide(L)'
;PRWHQATFRKSRKRIAEKLQNPRILKIHFHTLRHWKATMLYHQTKDILYVKEFLGHKRIEDTLLYVQIAEAIFRETTDEFTVRVASKPEEIKQLLEVGFEYVCEKDGLMFFRKRK
;
A
#
# COMPACT_ATOMS: atom_id res chain seq x y z
N PRO A 1 0.03 -0.29 33.27
CA PRO A 1 0.51 -1.69 33.52
C PRO A 1 1.79 -2.01 32.71
N ARG A 2 2.94 -2.22 33.38
CA ARG A 2 4.27 -2.38 32.74
C ARG A 2 4.50 -3.73 32.03
N TRP A 3 3.61 -4.70 32.22
CA TRP A 3 3.78 -6.06 31.67
C TRP A 3 3.72 -6.11 30.14
N HIS A 4 2.84 -5.32 29.51
CA HIS A 4 2.75 -5.24 28.05
C HIS A 4 4.07 -4.84 27.40
N GLN A 5 4.81 -3.91 28.01
CA GLN A 5 6.10 -3.45 27.50
C GLN A 5 7.16 -4.55 27.59
N ALA A 6 7.18 -5.29 28.69
CA ALA A 6 8.11 -6.41 28.89
C ALA A 6 7.85 -7.55 27.89
N THR A 7 6.59 -7.95 27.72
CA THR A 7 6.20 -8.98 26.75
C THR A 7 6.53 -8.55 25.33
N PHE A 8 6.19 -7.31 24.95
CA PHE A 8 6.50 -6.78 23.61
C PHE A 8 8.02 -6.74 23.35
N ARG A 9 8.83 -6.36 24.33
CA ARG A 9 10.30 -6.38 24.22
C ARG A 9 10.82 -7.80 23.99
N LYS A 10 10.35 -8.77 24.78
CA LYS A 10 10.76 -10.19 24.66
C LYS A 10 10.38 -10.76 23.29
N SER A 11 9.14 -10.52 22.85
CA SER A 11 8.65 -10.98 21.55
C SER A 11 9.46 -10.41 20.38
N ARG A 12 9.72 -9.09 20.37
CA ARG A 12 10.54 -8.47 19.32
C ARG A 12 11.96 -9.04 19.27
N LYS A 13 12.58 -9.28 20.44
CA LYS A 13 13.92 -9.87 20.50
C LYS A 13 13.94 -11.27 19.89
N ARG A 14 12.99 -12.13 20.29
CA ARG A 14 12.86 -13.50 19.76
C ARG A 14 12.64 -13.51 18.24
N ILE A 15 11.79 -12.61 17.73
CA ILE A 15 11.52 -12.53 16.28
C ILE A 15 12.75 -12.01 15.53
N ALA A 16 13.45 -11.00 16.07
CA ALA A 16 14.68 -10.46 15.47
C ALA A 16 15.76 -11.54 15.34
N GLU A 17 15.94 -12.36 16.38
CA GLU A 17 16.85 -13.52 16.37
C GLU A 17 16.41 -14.59 15.36
N LYS A 18 15.12 -14.95 15.34
CA LYS A 18 14.59 -15.97 14.42
C LYS A 18 14.74 -15.56 12.95
N LEU A 19 14.47 -14.29 12.62
CA LEU A 19 14.50 -13.77 11.25
C LEU A 19 15.85 -13.15 10.87
N GLN A 20 16.85 -13.18 11.76
CA GLN A 20 18.15 -12.53 11.58
C GLN A 20 18.03 -11.06 11.13
N ASN A 21 17.00 -10.37 11.63
CA ASN A 21 16.67 -9.00 11.21
C ASN A 21 16.69 -8.03 12.41
N PRO A 22 17.79 -7.28 12.60
CA PRO A 22 17.92 -6.35 13.73
C PRO A 22 16.97 -5.15 13.64
N ARG A 23 16.37 -4.85 12.47
CA ARG A 23 15.42 -3.73 12.31
C ARG A 23 14.16 -3.92 13.14
N ILE A 24 13.79 -5.15 13.46
CA ILE A 24 12.62 -5.47 14.29
C ILE A 24 12.75 -4.88 15.70
N LEU A 25 13.98 -4.74 16.21
CA LEU A 25 14.25 -4.11 17.50
C LEU A 25 13.94 -2.60 17.52
N LYS A 26 13.85 -1.97 16.35
CA LYS A 26 13.49 -0.55 16.19
C LYS A 26 11.97 -0.31 16.17
N ILE A 27 11.15 -1.35 16.15
CA ILE A 27 9.68 -1.22 16.10
C ILE A 27 9.14 -0.91 17.51
N HIS A 28 8.53 0.27 17.68
CA HIS A 28 7.87 0.67 18.92
C HIS A 28 6.34 0.66 18.78
N PHE A 29 5.61 0.82 19.89
CA PHE A 29 4.15 0.92 19.83
C PHE A 29 3.68 2.09 18.93
N HIS A 30 4.40 3.21 18.94
CA HIS A 30 4.11 4.32 18.03
C HIS A 30 4.33 3.95 16.56
N THR A 31 5.35 3.14 16.24
CA THR A 31 5.53 2.61 14.88
C THR A 31 4.32 1.81 14.41
N LEU A 32 3.77 0.95 15.28
CA LEU A 32 2.56 0.17 14.96
C LEU A 32 1.32 1.05 14.81
N ARG A 33 1.18 2.07 15.66
CA ARG A 33 0.10 3.07 15.56
C ARG A 33 0.17 3.83 14.24
N HIS A 34 1.34 4.35 13.88
CA HIS A 34 1.55 5.07 12.63
C HIS A 34 1.29 4.17 11.43
N TRP A 35 1.81 2.93 11.45
CA TRP A 35 1.53 1.96 10.39
C TRP A 35 0.03 1.73 10.20
N LYS A 36 -0.71 1.47 11.29
CA LYS A 36 -2.17 1.26 11.21
C LYS A 36 -2.88 2.49 10.68
N ALA A 37 -2.50 3.69 11.11
CA ALA A 37 -3.09 4.95 10.65
C ALA A 37 -2.88 5.17 9.14
N THR A 38 -1.65 5.01 8.66
CA THR A 38 -1.31 5.12 7.24
C THR A 38 -2.07 4.09 6.40
N MET A 39 -2.15 2.83 6.84
CA MET A 39 -2.90 1.80 6.13
C MET A 39 -4.40 2.08 6.13
N LEU A 40 -4.96 2.57 7.24
CA LEU A 40 -6.38 2.89 7.37
C LEU A 40 -6.77 4.04 6.44
N TYR A 41 -5.95 5.09 6.38
CA TYR A 41 -6.14 6.18 5.42
C TYR A 41 -6.01 5.67 3.99
N HIS A 42 -5.03 4.82 3.68
CA HIS A 42 -4.88 4.28 2.34
C HIS A 42 -6.12 3.48 1.88
N GLN A 43 -6.71 2.69 2.79
CA GLN A 43 -7.90 1.88 2.52
C GLN A 43 -9.18 2.71 2.37
N THR A 44 -9.39 3.69 3.25
CA THR A 44 -10.66 4.43 3.35
C THR A 44 -10.65 5.73 2.57
N LYS A 45 -9.45 6.32 2.36
CA LYS A 45 -9.23 7.68 1.87
C LYS A 45 -9.96 8.76 2.68
N ASP A 46 -10.41 8.42 3.90
CA ASP A 46 -11.12 9.31 4.80
C ASP A 46 -10.24 9.66 6.01
N ILE A 47 -9.76 10.90 6.04
CA ILE A 47 -8.88 11.38 7.10
C ILE A 47 -9.63 11.68 8.40
N LEU A 48 -10.93 12.00 8.34
CA LEU A 48 -11.75 12.26 9.52
C LEU A 48 -12.02 10.95 10.25
N TYR A 49 -12.33 9.88 9.51
CA TYR A 49 -12.44 8.54 10.07
C TYR A 49 -11.14 8.10 10.77
N VAL A 50 -9.98 8.35 10.17
CA VAL A 50 -8.68 8.03 10.78
C VAL A 50 -8.43 8.86 12.04
N LYS A 51 -8.81 10.14 12.04
CA LYS A 51 -8.71 11.03 13.21
C LYS A 51 -9.55 10.49 14.38
N GLU A 52 -10.79 10.08 14.12
CA GLU A 52 -11.68 9.50 15.11
C GLU A 52 -11.14 8.16 15.64
N PHE A 53 -10.72 7.27 14.75
CA PHE A 53 -10.12 5.97 15.11
C PHE A 53 -8.91 6.12 16.03
N LEU A 54 -8.06 7.13 15.79
CA LEU A 54 -6.89 7.40 16.63
C LEU A 54 -7.21 8.18 17.90
N GLY A 55 -8.40 8.79 18.01
CA GLY A 55 -8.76 9.69 19.09
C GLY A 55 -7.95 10.99 19.08
N HIS A 56 -7.55 11.47 17.90
CA HIS A 56 -6.83 12.73 17.77
C HIS A 56 -7.79 13.91 17.95
N LYS A 57 -7.45 14.83 18.85
CA LYS A 57 -8.24 16.05 19.09
C LYS A 57 -8.22 16.96 17.87
N ARG A 58 -7.01 17.16 17.34
CA ARG A 58 -6.69 18.04 16.21
C ARG A 58 -6.49 17.24 14.93
N ILE A 59 -6.93 17.78 13.80
CA ILE A 59 -6.80 17.09 12.50
C ILE A 59 -5.36 17.16 11.99
N GLU A 60 -4.64 18.21 12.36
CA GLU A 60 -3.25 18.48 11.99
C GLU A 60 -2.32 17.32 12.38
N ASP A 61 -2.57 16.69 13.54
CA ASP A 61 -1.82 15.53 14.03
C ASP A 61 -2.04 14.26 13.18
N THR A 62 -3.09 14.27 12.34
CA THR A 62 -3.50 13.15 11.47
C THR A 62 -3.10 13.40 10.01
N LEU A 63 -3.00 14.66 9.57
CA LEU A 63 -2.66 15.04 8.20
C LEU A 63 -1.32 14.44 7.71
N LEU A 64 -0.37 14.21 8.62
CA LEU A 64 0.89 13.53 8.32
C LEU A 64 0.67 12.17 7.63
N TYR A 65 -0.39 11.43 7.98
CA TYR A 65 -0.66 10.12 7.37
C TYR A 65 -1.09 10.21 5.92
N VAL A 66 -1.64 11.35 5.48
CA VAL A 66 -1.95 11.62 4.07
C VAL A 66 -0.65 11.62 3.28
N GLN A 67 0.31 12.45 3.70
CA GLN A 67 1.60 12.60 3.04
C GLN A 67 2.39 11.29 3.03
N ILE A 68 2.40 10.56 4.15
CA ILE A 68 3.08 9.26 4.24
C ILE A 68 2.41 8.23 3.31
N ALA A 69 1.07 8.18 3.28
CA ALA A 69 0.37 7.26 2.40
C ALA A 69 0.59 7.61 0.93
N GLU A 70 0.56 8.89 0.56
CA GLU A 70 0.89 9.32 -0.79
C GLU A 70 2.32 8.95 -1.16
N ALA A 71 3.29 9.13 -0.26
CA ALA A 71 4.68 8.77 -0.53
C ALA A 71 4.88 7.25 -0.67
N ILE A 72 4.24 6.43 0.17
CA ILE A 72 4.38 4.97 0.15
C ILE A 72 3.60 4.35 -1.00
N PHE A 73 2.42 4.89 -1.31
CA PHE A 73 1.48 4.28 -2.25
C PHE A 73 1.39 4.99 -3.60
N ARG A 74 2.15 6.08 -3.83
CA ARG A 74 2.25 6.72 -5.15
C ARG A 74 2.64 5.74 -6.25
N GLU A 75 3.45 4.74 -5.92
CA GLU A 75 3.93 3.72 -6.85
C GLU A 75 2.94 2.55 -7.03
N THR A 76 1.88 2.45 -6.23
CA THR A 76 0.92 1.33 -6.30
C THR A 76 -0.41 1.67 -6.97
N THR A 77 -0.68 2.95 -7.24
CA THR A 77 -1.58 3.30 -8.34
C THR A 77 -0.81 3.11 -9.64
N ASP A 78 -0.56 1.86 -10.01
CA ASP A 78 -0.34 1.49 -11.40
C ASP A 78 -1.63 1.89 -12.16
N GLU A 79 -1.73 3.16 -12.55
CA GLU A 79 -2.80 3.61 -13.44
C GLU A 79 -2.55 2.94 -14.79
N PHE A 80 -3.11 1.75 -14.95
CA PHE A 80 -3.03 1.04 -16.21
C PHE A 80 -3.97 1.70 -17.22
N THR A 81 -3.43 2.07 -18.37
CA THR A 81 -4.28 2.30 -19.54
C THR A 81 -4.67 0.94 -20.08
N VAL A 82 -5.97 0.62 -20.07
CA VAL A 82 -6.50 -0.62 -20.64
C VAL A 82 -7.03 -0.35 -22.04
N ARG A 83 -6.64 -1.19 -23.00
CA ARG A 83 -7.13 -1.16 -24.38
C ARG A 83 -7.63 -2.55 -24.76
N VAL A 84 -8.67 -2.58 -25.58
CA VAL A 84 -9.28 -3.81 -26.11
C VAL A 84 -9.14 -3.78 -27.62
N ALA A 85 -8.70 -4.89 -28.20
CA ALA A 85 -8.59 -5.04 -29.65
C ALA A 85 -9.13 -6.41 -30.08
N SER A 86 -9.70 -6.45 -31.29
CA SER A 86 -10.17 -7.68 -31.94
C SER A 86 -9.47 -7.95 -33.27
N LYS A 87 -8.86 -6.93 -33.88
CA LYS A 87 -8.18 -7.05 -35.17
C LYS A 87 -6.68 -7.28 -35.00
N PRO A 88 -6.05 -8.14 -35.82
CA PRO A 88 -4.60 -8.38 -35.80
C PRO A 88 -3.76 -7.11 -35.97
N GLU A 89 -4.20 -6.15 -36.79
CA GLU A 89 -3.50 -4.88 -37.02
C GLU A 89 -3.47 -3.99 -35.76
N GLU A 90 -4.58 -3.91 -35.03
CA GLU A 90 -4.69 -3.14 -33.79
C GLU A 90 -3.85 -3.77 -32.67
N ILE A 91 -3.82 -5.11 -32.61
CA ILE A 91 -2.99 -5.84 -31.65
C ILE A 91 -1.49 -5.54 -31.90
N LYS A 92 -1.05 -5.55 -33.16
CA LYS A 92 0.33 -5.22 -33.52
C LYS A 92 0.69 -3.80 -33.09
N GLN A 93 -0.18 -2.83 -33.34
CA GLN A 93 0.02 -1.43 -32.92
C GLN A 93 0.10 -1.30 -31.39
N LEU A 94 -0.75 -1.99 -30.64
CA LEU A 94 -0.72 -1.95 -29.17
C LEU A 94 0.55 -2.57 -28.61
N LEU A 95 1.02 -3.67 -29.19
CA LEU A 95 2.28 -4.32 -28.80
C LEU A 95 3.50 -3.45 -29.14
N GLU A 96 3.52 -2.79 -30.30
CA GLU A 96 4.60 -1.85 -30.69
C GLU A 96 4.67 -0.63 -29.77
N VAL A 97 3.52 -0.14 -29.28
CA VAL A 97 3.44 0.95 -28.30
C VAL A 97 3.83 0.48 -26.88
N GLY A 98 4.04 -0.81 -26.67
CA GLY A 98 4.49 -1.38 -25.40
C GLY A 98 3.37 -1.69 -24.41
N PHE A 99 2.18 -2.04 -24.90
CA PHE A 99 1.15 -2.65 -24.06
C PHE A 99 1.46 -4.14 -23.81
N GLU A 100 1.19 -4.60 -22.59
CA GLU A 100 1.25 -6.01 -22.21
C GLU A 100 -0.10 -6.69 -22.49
N TYR A 101 -0.06 -7.89 -23.06
CA TYR A 101 -1.24 -8.75 -23.19
C TYR A 101 -1.61 -9.36 -21.83
N VAL A 102 -2.90 -9.32 -21.47
CA VAL A 102 -3.41 -9.81 -20.19
C VAL A 102 -4.21 -11.09 -20.38
N CYS A 103 -5.28 -11.04 -21.18
CA CYS A 103 -6.17 -12.17 -21.42
C CYS A 103 -7.02 -11.97 -22.68
N GLU A 104 -7.60 -13.08 -23.15
CA GLU A 104 -8.59 -13.11 -24.21
C GLU A 104 -9.90 -13.65 -23.64
N LYS A 105 -11.01 -12.99 -23.95
CA LYS A 105 -12.35 -13.43 -23.57
C LYS A 105 -13.34 -13.04 -24.67
N ASP A 106 -14.17 -13.98 -25.09
CA ASP A 106 -15.22 -13.77 -26.09
C ASP A 106 -14.70 -13.20 -27.44
N GLY A 107 -13.48 -13.59 -27.85
CA GLY A 107 -12.83 -13.09 -29.07
C GLY A 107 -12.28 -11.66 -28.98
N LEU A 108 -12.24 -11.08 -27.78
CA LEU A 108 -11.64 -9.78 -27.48
C LEU A 108 -10.36 -9.97 -26.68
N MET A 109 -9.28 -9.34 -27.13
CA MET A 109 -7.99 -9.35 -26.45
C MET A 109 -7.82 -8.08 -25.60
N PHE A 110 -7.46 -8.27 -24.34
CA PHE A 110 -7.27 -7.20 -23.36
C PHE A 110 -5.79 -6.92 -23.14
N PHE A 111 -5.45 -5.64 -23.24
CA PHE A 111 -4.10 -5.13 -23.11
C PHE A 111 -4.02 -4.08 -22.01
N ARG A 112 -2.91 -4.04 -21.28
CA ARG A 112 -2.63 -3.01 -20.27
C ARG A 112 -1.26 -2.38 -20.52
N LYS A 113 -1.14 -1.08 -20.28
CA LYS A 113 0.15 -0.39 -20.23
C LYS A 113 0.20 0.45 -18.97
N ARG A 114 1.29 0.36 -18.23
CA ARG A 114 1.55 1.27 -17.10
C ARG A 114 1.64 2.71 -17.63
N LYS A 115 0.97 3.66 -16.98
CA LYS A 115 1.19 5.08 -17.24
C LYS A 115 2.63 5.48 -16.98
#